data_AF-A0A2V6LCC6-F1
#
_entry.id   AF-A0A2V6LCC6-F1
#
_cell.length_a   1.000
_cell.length_b   1.000
_cell.length_c   1.000
_cell.angle_alpha   90.00
_cell.angle_beta   90.00
_cell.angle_gamma   90.00
#
_symmetry.space_group_name_H-M   'P 1'
#
loop_
_entity.id
_entity.type
_entity.pdbx_description
1 polymer ?
#
loop_
_entity_poly.entity_id
_entity_poly.type
_entity_poly.pdbx_seq_one_letter_code
_entity_poly.pdbx_strand_id
1 'polypeptide(L)'
;MNLPNSILRQSLSAVRLIFGRVPYIPECFADYCDDRRFARWLFAALYVLFWPRIGFTFNERHRHNRAMKSPILSCAMVLTLALGALNAIYADSATWNLNPISNDWNTAANWTPATVPNGPNDVATFGVSSTTDVSITASIEVNSIVFSPGASAFIITPSPANGAIVLTISGAGITNDSGITQNFVTYGDEDSSSFISLTGSATAGSGTILTCNGGPAGGGRGQIYFNDTTNAGDATVVSNGGYIFFYDDSSAADGTIIANREWRVH
;
A
#
# COMPACT_ATOMS: atom_id res chain seq x y z
N MET A 1 -14.53 14.06 -8.87
CA MET A 1 -14.04 14.99 -7.82
C MET A 1 -13.15 15.99 -8.53
N ASN A 2 -13.51 17.28 -8.56
CA ASN A 2 -12.80 18.29 -9.36
C ASN A 2 -11.37 18.48 -8.83
N LEU A 3 -10.38 18.09 -9.63
CA LEU A 3 -8.97 18.37 -9.34
C LEU A 3 -8.73 19.88 -9.29
N PRO A 4 -7.95 20.40 -8.33
CA PRO A 4 -7.65 21.82 -8.24
C PRO A 4 -6.95 22.32 -9.51
N ASN A 5 -7.35 23.52 -9.98
CA ASN A 5 -6.84 24.18 -11.19
C ASN A 5 -5.31 24.31 -11.28
N SER A 6 -4.60 24.17 -10.16
CA SER A 6 -3.13 24.16 -10.11
C SER A 6 -2.52 22.89 -10.74
N ILE A 7 -3.14 21.73 -10.54
CA ILE A 7 -2.69 20.43 -11.08
C ILE A 7 -2.94 20.39 -12.59
N LEU A 8 -4.09 20.92 -13.03
CA LEU A 8 -4.45 21.04 -14.45
C LEU A 8 -3.52 22.00 -15.20
N ARG A 9 -3.07 23.09 -14.56
CA ARG A 9 -2.10 24.03 -15.14
C ARG A 9 -0.69 23.45 -15.21
N GLN A 10 -0.27 22.66 -14.22
CA GLN A 10 1.03 21.97 -14.26
C GLN A 10 1.08 20.89 -15.34
N SER A 11 0.00 20.09 -15.49
CA SER A 11 -0.08 19.09 -16.56
C SER A 11 -0.14 19.72 -17.96
N LEU A 12 -0.89 20.80 -18.15
CA LEU A 12 -0.90 21.56 -19.41
C LEU A 12 0.44 22.22 -19.73
N SER A 13 1.20 22.65 -18.73
CA SER A 13 2.53 23.26 -18.92
C SER A 13 3.59 22.22 -19.29
N ALA A 14 3.53 21.03 -18.67
CA ALA A 14 4.36 19.88 -19.06
C ALA A 14 4.05 19.39 -20.48
N VAL A 15 2.76 19.38 -20.86
CA VAL A 15 2.31 19.09 -22.23
C VAL A 15 2.81 20.15 -23.22
N ARG A 16 2.74 21.45 -22.90
CA ARG A 16 3.30 22.53 -23.74
C ARG A 16 4.81 22.41 -23.98
N LEU A 17 5.55 21.96 -22.99
CA LEU A 17 7.00 21.69 -23.08
C LEU A 17 7.31 20.49 -23.99
N ILE A 18 6.40 19.51 -24.07
CA ILE A 18 6.52 18.34 -24.96
C ILE A 18 6.11 18.69 -26.41
N PHE A 19 5.16 19.60 -26.61
CA PHE A 19 4.58 19.91 -27.93
C PHE A 19 5.06 21.23 -28.58
N GLY A 20 6.11 21.87 -28.06
CA GLY A 20 6.62 23.19 -28.50
C GLY A 20 7.14 23.32 -29.95
N ARG A 21 6.84 22.38 -30.86
CA ARG A 21 7.24 22.46 -32.29
C ARG A 21 6.15 22.07 -33.30
N VAL A 22 4.89 21.96 -32.91
CA VAL A 22 3.81 21.67 -33.87
C VAL A 22 3.07 22.96 -34.23
N PRO A 23 3.05 23.39 -35.50
CA PRO A 23 2.27 24.54 -35.91
C PRO A 23 0.80 24.14 -36.01
N TYR A 24 -0.05 24.86 -35.28
CA TYR A 24 -1.52 24.90 -35.37
C TYR A 24 -2.31 23.69 -34.84
N ILE A 25 -3.06 23.90 -33.74
CA ILE A 25 -4.21 23.08 -33.36
C ILE A 25 -5.43 24.01 -33.40
N PRO A 26 -6.44 23.77 -34.26
CA PRO A 26 -7.67 24.57 -34.30
C PRO A 26 -8.46 24.42 -32.98
N GLU A 27 -9.01 25.52 -32.47
CA GLU A 27 -9.70 25.63 -31.16
C GLU A 27 -11.01 24.82 -31.01
N CYS A 28 -11.37 23.94 -31.95
CA CYS A 28 -12.63 23.18 -31.89
C CYS A 28 -12.54 21.79 -31.22
N PHE A 29 -11.42 21.44 -30.58
CA PHE A 29 -11.23 20.11 -29.95
C PHE A 29 -11.23 20.09 -28.42
N ALA A 30 -11.43 21.25 -27.77
CA ALA A 30 -11.35 21.38 -26.30
C ALA A 30 -12.61 20.92 -25.53
N ASP A 31 -13.74 20.67 -26.21
CA ASP A 31 -15.03 20.44 -25.55
C ASP A 31 -15.40 18.96 -25.29
N TYR A 32 -14.48 18.00 -25.47
CA TYR A 32 -14.81 16.58 -25.42
C TYR A 32 -14.08 15.76 -24.34
N CYS A 33 -13.83 16.37 -23.18
CA CYS A 33 -13.27 15.69 -22.02
C CYS A 33 -14.36 15.38 -20.98
N ASP A 34 -15.03 14.25 -21.16
CA ASP A 34 -15.90 13.64 -20.14
C ASP A 34 -15.50 12.17 -19.89
N ASP A 35 -15.72 11.73 -18.65
CA ASP A 35 -14.81 10.97 -17.77
C ASP A 35 -14.63 9.46 -18.08
N ARG A 36 -14.84 9.02 -19.33
CA ARG A 36 -14.55 7.63 -19.77
C ARG A 36 -13.88 7.54 -21.13
N ARG A 37 -13.59 8.67 -21.77
CA ARG A 37 -12.95 8.69 -23.08
C ARG A 37 -11.48 9.04 -23.04
N PHE A 38 -10.92 9.52 -21.92
CA PHE A 38 -9.49 9.84 -21.85
C PHE A 38 -8.61 8.60 -22.05
N ALA A 39 -8.96 7.46 -21.45
CA ALA A 39 -8.29 6.19 -21.70
C ALA A 39 -8.44 5.75 -23.16
N ARG A 40 -9.65 5.85 -23.75
CA ARG A 40 -9.88 5.52 -25.17
C ARG A 40 -9.14 6.48 -26.11
N TRP A 41 -8.96 7.73 -25.71
CA TRP A 41 -8.24 8.77 -26.44
C TRP A 41 -6.73 8.56 -26.34
N LEU A 42 -6.21 8.18 -25.17
CA LEU A 42 -4.82 7.79 -24.96
C LEU A 42 -4.50 6.52 -25.76
N PHE A 43 -5.37 5.51 -25.72
CA PHE A 43 -5.24 4.30 -26.53
C PHE A 43 -5.34 4.59 -28.03
N ALA A 44 -6.25 5.45 -28.48
CA ALA A 44 -6.37 5.83 -29.89
C ALA A 44 -5.18 6.69 -30.37
N ALA A 45 -4.69 7.61 -29.54
CA ALA A 45 -3.51 8.42 -29.83
C ALA A 45 -2.25 7.55 -29.91
N LEU A 46 -2.09 6.59 -28.99
CA LEU A 46 -1.03 5.58 -29.05
C LEU A 46 -1.18 4.67 -30.28
N TYR A 47 -2.41 4.27 -30.64
CA TYR A 47 -2.66 3.45 -31.83
C TYR A 47 -2.30 4.19 -33.14
N VAL A 48 -2.60 5.49 -33.23
CA VAL A 48 -2.25 6.33 -34.38
C VAL A 48 -0.76 6.66 -34.42
N LEU A 49 -0.10 6.80 -33.26
CA LEU A 49 1.35 7.03 -33.17
C LEU A 49 2.18 5.77 -33.48
N PHE A 50 1.65 4.56 -33.26
CA PHE A 50 2.37 3.30 -33.44
C PHE A 50 1.96 2.48 -34.67
N TRP A 51 0.99 2.91 -35.49
CA TRP A 51 0.71 2.26 -36.77
C TRP A 51 1.76 2.68 -37.81
N PRO A 52 2.57 1.76 -38.38
CA PRO A 52 3.43 2.13 -39.49
C PRO A 52 2.54 2.41 -40.70
N ARG A 53 2.76 3.56 -41.36
CA ARG A 53 2.21 3.86 -42.68
C ARG A 53 2.67 2.79 -43.68
N ILE A 54 1.90 1.71 -43.82
CA ILE A 54 1.97 0.81 -44.97
C ILE A 54 1.04 1.41 -46.02
N GLY A 55 1.59 2.33 -46.82
CA GLY A 55 0.98 2.70 -48.09
C GLY A 55 1.12 1.51 -49.03
N PHE A 56 0.02 0.78 -49.27
CA PHE A 56 -0.05 -0.13 -50.41
C PHE A 56 -0.25 0.70 -51.67
N THR A 57 0.85 1.09 -52.32
CA THR A 57 0.85 1.26 -53.77
C THR A 57 1.42 -0.02 -54.37
N PHE A 58 0.54 -0.80 -55.00
CA PHE A 58 0.94 -1.98 -55.76
C PHE A 58 1.69 -1.51 -57.01
N ASN A 59 3.03 -1.54 -56.98
CA ASN A 59 3.77 -1.70 -58.22
C ASN A 59 5.17 -2.34 -58.01
N GLU A 60 5.34 -3.42 -58.77
CA GLU A 60 6.48 -4.27 -59.11
C GLU A 60 7.75 -4.41 -58.25
N ARG A 61 8.03 -5.69 -57.96
CA ARG A 61 9.33 -6.39 -57.94
C ARG A 61 10.55 -5.55 -57.58
N HIS A 62 11.14 -5.82 -56.41
CA HIS A 62 12.56 -6.18 -56.28
C HIS A 62 12.87 -6.72 -54.87
N ARG A 63 13.58 -7.85 -54.82
CA ARG A 63 14.06 -8.51 -53.60
C ARG A 63 15.00 -7.59 -52.81
N HIS A 64 14.78 -7.42 -51.51
CA HIS A 64 15.85 -7.25 -50.53
C HIS A 64 15.38 -7.63 -49.12
N ASN A 65 16.04 -8.62 -48.52
CA ASN A 65 15.92 -8.97 -47.11
C ASN A 65 16.23 -7.74 -46.25
N ARG A 66 15.21 -7.16 -45.61
CA ARG A 66 15.41 -6.20 -44.51
C ARG A 66 15.09 -6.90 -43.20
N ALA A 67 16.14 -7.11 -42.41
CA ALA A 67 16.05 -7.62 -41.05
C ALA A 67 15.03 -6.80 -40.25
N MET A 68 13.97 -7.46 -39.77
CA MET A 68 13.06 -6.89 -38.78
C MET A 68 13.85 -6.64 -37.50
N LYS A 69 14.32 -5.40 -37.30
CA LYS A 69 14.79 -4.95 -35.99
C LYS A 69 13.57 -4.76 -35.10
N SER A 70 13.35 -5.81 -34.31
CA SER A 70 12.26 -6.10 -33.38
C SER A 70 11.57 -4.89 -32.71
N PRO A 71 10.22 -4.78 -32.79
CA PRO A 71 9.41 -3.83 -32.00
C PRO A 71 9.23 -4.25 -30.52
N ILE A 72 9.77 -5.40 -30.11
CA ILE A 72 9.61 -5.96 -28.75
C ILE A 72 10.21 -5.02 -27.68
N LEU A 73 11.29 -4.31 -28.02
CA LEU A 73 11.95 -3.36 -27.11
C LEU A 73 11.08 -2.13 -26.78
N SER A 74 10.18 -1.74 -27.68
CA SER A 74 9.32 -0.56 -27.51
C SER A 74 8.11 -0.86 -26.63
N CYS A 75 7.52 -2.06 -26.74
CA CYS A 75 6.43 -2.49 -25.86
C CYS A 75 6.91 -2.74 -24.43
N ALA A 76 8.12 -3.29 -24.26
CA ALA A 76 8.69 -3.53 -22.93
C ALA A 76 8.89 -2.22 -22.15
N MET A 77 9.40 -1.16 -22.81
CA MET A 77 9.57 0.16 -22.18
C MET A 77 8.24 0.83 -21.79
N VAL A 78 7.21 0.72 -22.62
CA VAL A 78 5.88 1.27 -22.33
C VAL A 78 5.20 0.49 -21.20
N LEU A 79 5.37 -0.84 -21.14
CA LEU A 79 4.87 -1.65 -20.04
C LEU A 79 5.57 -1.27 -18.72
N THR A 80 6.90 -1.09 -18.71
CA THR A 80 7.63 -0.64 -17.52
C THR A 80 7.24 0.77 -17.07
N LEU A 81 6.96 1.70 -17.99
CA LEU A 81 6.46 3.04 -17.63
C LEU A 81 5.02 2.97 -17.08
N ALA A 82 4.17 2.10 -17.63
CA ALA A 82 2.79 1.93 -17.17
C ALA A 82 2.71 1.21 -15.81
N LEU A 83 3.59 0.24 -15.54
CA LEU A 83 3.72 -0.37 -14.21
C LEU A 83 4.30 0.61 -13.19
N GLY A 84 5.21 1.50 -13.59
CA GLY A 84 5.72 2.57 -12.72
C GLY A 84 4.67 3.63 -12.35
N ALA A 85 3.67 3.85 -13.20
CA ALA A 85 2.59 4.82 -12.99
C ALA A 85 1.47 4.33 -12.04
N LEU A 86 1.42 3.02 -11.73
CA LEU A 86 0.47 2.48 -10.73
C LEU A 86 0.85 2.84 -9.29
N ASN A 87 2.10 3.22 -9.02
CA ASN A 87 2.55 3.66 -7.71
C ASN A 87 2.08 5.08 -7.33
N ALA A 88 1.41 5.80 -8.25
CA ALA A 88 1.14 7.23 -8.12
C ALA A 88 -0.29 7.58 -7.62
N ILE A 89 -1.01 6.63 -7.00
CA ILE A 89 -2.40 6.88 -6.52
C ILE A 89 -2.50 6.96 -4.99
N TYR A 90 -1.48 6.52 -4.26
CA TYR A 90 -1.50 6.57 -2.80
C TYR A 90 -0.45 7.57 -2.32
N ALA A 91 -0.90 8.73 -1.84
CA ALA A 91 -0.02 9.66 -1.12
C ALA A 91 0.68 8.88 0.01
N ASP A 92 1.94 9.20 0.28
CA ASP A 92 2.77 8.72 1.40
C ASP A 92 2.92 7.20 1.61
N SER A 93 2.39 6.36 0.71
CA SER A 93 2.67 4.93 0.66
C SER A 93 4.14 4.66 0.39
N ALA A 94 4.70 3.70 1.10
CA ALA A 94 6.13 3.46 1.04
C ALA A 94 6.48 2.02 1.43
N THR A 95 7.72 1.65 1.10
CA THR A 95 8.29 0.34 1.39
C THR A 95 9.33 0.46 2.50
N TRP A 96 9.25 -0.39 3.51
CA TRP A 96 10.24 -0.45 4.59
C TRP A 96 11.61 -0.83 4.00
N ASN A 97 12.65 -0.08 4.37
CA ASN A 97 13.95 -0.22 3.74
C ASN A 97 14.60 -1.58 4.04
N LEU A 98 15.43 -2.05 3.11
CA LEU A 98 16.28 -3.22 3.33
C LEU A 98 17.24 -2.99 4.51
N ASN A 99 17.73 -1.76 4.67
CA ASN A 99 18.60 -1.34 5.77
C ASN A 99 18.11 0.03 6.28
N PRO A 100 17.07 0.07 7.13
CA PRO A 100 16.60 1.31 7.72
C PRO A 100 17.61 1.83 8.75
N ILE A 101 17.57 3.13 9.05
CA ILE A 101 18.49 3.76 10.00
C ILE A 101 18.12 3.50 11.47
N SER A 102 16.86 3.12 11.72
CA SER A 102 16.33 2.73 13.02
C SER A 102 15.18 1.72 12.84
N ASN A 103 14.54 1.33 13.93
CA ASN A 103 13.35 0.49 13.91
C ASN A 103 12.02 1.25 13.99
N ASP A 104 12.05 2.58 14.01
CA ASP A 104 10.85 3.40 14.21
C ASP A 104 10.08 3.58 12.88
N TRP A 105 8.84 3.12 12.85
CA TRP A 105 7.88 3.32 11.75
C TRP A 105 7.72 4.80 11.42
N ASN A 106 7.69 5.67 12.44
CA ASN A 106 7.41 7.10 12.26
C ASN A 106 8.60 7.89 11.68
N THR A 107 9.75 7.26 11.45
CA THR A 107 10.94 7.89 10.87
C THR A 107 10.96 7.73 9.35
N ALA A 108 10.72 8.84 8.61
CA ALA A 108 10.64 8.84 7.14
C ALA A 108 11.86 8.24 6.42
N ALA A 109 13.06 8.36 6.98
CA ALA A 109 14.30 7.80 6.42
C ALA A 109 14.35 6.26 6.45
N ASN A 110 13.44 5.59 7.17
CA ASN A 110 13.32 4.13 7.17
C ASN A 110 12.47 3.59 6.03
N TRP A 111 11.87 4.47 5.22
CA TRP A 111 10.98 4.11 4.12
C TRP A 111 11.54 4.55 2.76
N THR A 112 11.11 3.88 1.69
CA THR A 112 11.33 4.28 0.30
C THR A 112 10.00 4.32 -0.47
N PRO A 113 9.60 5.46 -1.05
CA PRO A 113 10.21 6.80 -0.89
C PRO A 113 10.25 7.23 0.58
N ALA A 114 11.05 8.27 0.90
CA ALA A 114 11.25 8.74 2.28
C ALA A 114 10.02 9.52 2.80
N THR A 115 8.89 8.81 2.86
CA THR A 115 7.58 9.23 3.37
C THR A 115 7.12 8.16 4.36
N VAL A 116 6.34 8.56 5.36
CA VAL A 116 5.81 7.63 6.36
C VAL A 116 4.39 7.26 5.95
N PRO A 117 4.07 5.98 5.71
CA PRO A 117 2.68 5.55 5.51
C PRO A 117 1.88 5.85 6.79
N ASN A 118 0.96 6.82 6.69
CA ASN A 118 0.17 7.31 7.82
C ASN A 118 -1.11 8.03 7.33
N GLY A 119 -1.94 7.32 6.57
CA GLY A 119 -3.22 7.80 6.08
C GLY A 119 -4.15 6.64 5.68
N PRO A 120 -5.47 6.87 5.65
CA PRO A 120 -6.48 5.84 5.33
C PRO A 120 -6.37 5.29 3.90
N ASN A 121 -5.58 5.94 3.04
CA ASN A 121 -5.31 5.49 1.68
C ASN A 121 -3.89 4.91 1.54
N ASP A 122 -3.09 4.91 2.60
CA ASP A 122 -1.66 4.60 2.48
C ASP A 122 -1.43 3.10 2.61
N VAL A 123 -0.51 2.58 1.82
CA VAL A 123 -0.06 1.19 1.84
C VAL A 123 1.36 1.14 2.38
N ALA A 124 1.54 0.38 3.47
CA ALA A 124 2.85 0.08 4.02
C ALA A 124 3.34 -1.26 3.49
N THR A 125 4.42 -1.27 2.71
CA THR A 125 4.96 -2.49 2.10
C THR A 125 6.20 -2.96 2.84
N PHE A 126 6.27 -4.25 3.16
CA PHE A 126 7.41 -4.89 3.81
C PHE A 126 8.02 -5.94 2.90
N GLY A 127 9.33 -5.89 2.73
CA GLY A 127 10.14 -6.85 1.97
C GLY A 127 11.20 -7.50 2.84
N VAL A 128 12.33 -7.89 2.24
CA VAL A 128 13.51 -8.31 3.03
C VAL A 128 14.08 -7.07 3.74
N SER A 129 14.37 -7.19 5.03
CA SER A 129 15.02 -6.14 5.82
C SER A 129 15.99 -6.72 6.85
N SER A 130 17.03 -5.94 7.18
CA SER A 130 17.93 -6.19 8.31
C SER A 130 17.33 -5.76 9.66
N THR A 131 16.26 -4.96 9.66
CA THR A 131 15.52 -4.56 10.86
C THR A 131 14.07 -5.01 10.75
N THR A 132 13.72 -6.03 11.52
CA THR A 132 12.42 -6.69 11.45
C THR A 132 11.56 -6.52 12.69
N ASP A 133 12.15 -6.07 13.80
CA ASP A 133 11.41 -5.63 14.98
C ASP A 133 11.13 -4.14 14.82
N VAL A 134 9.90 -3.77 14.48
CA VAL A 134 9.47 -2.43 14.09
C VAL A 134 8.60 -1.84 15.18
N SER A 135 8.96 -0.66 15.68
CA SER A 135 8.18 0.08 16.68
C SER A 135 7.37 1.20 16.03
N ILE A 136 6.14 1.41 16.50
CA ILE A 136 5.34 2.60 16.17
C ILE A 136 5.33 3.48 17.41
N THR A 137 5.91 4.67 17.31
CA THR A 137 6.11 5.60 18.44
C THR A 137 5.08 6.73 18.49
N ALA A 138 4.36 6.95 17.39
CA ALA A 138 3.19 7.83 17.31
C ALA A 138 2.06 7.12 16.55
N SER A 139 0.82 7.29 17.00
CA SER A 139 -0.34 6.63 16.38
C SER A 139 -0.41 6.89 14.88
N ILE A 140 -0.71 5.83 14.12
CA ILE A 140 -0.80 5.89 12.66
C ILE A 140 -2.07 5.20 12.15
N GLU A 141 -2.47 5.57 10.94
CA GLU A 141 -3.50 4.89 10.18
C GLU A 141 -2.93 4.44 8.83
N VAL A 142 -3.33 3.27 8.36
CA VAL A 142 -3.02 2.80 7.00
C VAL A 142 -4.25 2.17 6.36
N ASN A 143 -4.31 2.23 5.04
CA ASN A 143 -5.25 1.43 4.29
C ASN A 143 -4.94 -0.06 4.45
N SER A 144 -3.67 -0.42 4.25
CA SER A 144 -3.23 -1.81 4.30
C SER A 144 -1.75 -1.95 4.61
N ILE A 145 -1.41 -3.14 5.10
CA ILE A 145 -0.03 -3.59 5.31
C ILE A 145 0.19 -4.81 4.45
N VAL A 146 1.22 -4.76 3.60
CA VAL A 146 1.50 -5.80 2.60
C VAL A 146 2.90 -6.36 2.82
N PHE A 147 3.00 -7.65 3.12
CA PHE A 147 4.27 -8.36 3.15
C PHE A 147 4.51 -9.04 1.80
N SER A 148 5.52 -8.59 1.08
CA SER A 148 5.87 -9.11 -0.24
C SER A 148 6.37 -10.56 -0.18
N PRO A 149 6.32 -11.32 -1.29
CA PRO A 149 6.92 -12.64 -1.37
C PRO A 149 8.38 -12.67 -0.91
N GLY A 150 8.69 -13.59 0.02
CA GLY A 150 10.03 -13.71 0.61
C GLY A 150 10.43 -12.59 1.58
N ALA A 151 9.47 -11.76 2.05
CA ALA A 151 9.75 -10.79 3.11
C ALA A 151 10.27 -11.48 4.38
N SER A 152 11.06 -10.75 5.17
CA SER A 152 11.55 -11.23 6.47
C SER A 152 10.38 -11.42 7.46
N ALA A 153 10.63 -12.12 8.57
CA ALA A 153 9.63 -12.27 9.65
C ALA A 153 9.62 -11.01 10.51
N PHE A 154 8.62 -10.16 10.34
CA PHE A 154 8.47 -8.92 11.10
C PHE A 154 7.69 -9.13 12.39
N ILE A 155 8.07 -8.33 13.38
CA ILE A 155 7.30 -8.06 14.59
C ILE A 155 6.99 -6.56 14.56
N ILE A 156 5.71 -6.20 14.48
CA ILE A 156 5.28 -4.80 14.48
C ILE A 156 4.58 -4.49 15.80
N THR A 157 5.08 -3.49 16.50
CA THR A 157 4.68 -3.20 17.88
C THR A 157 4.34 -1.72 18.04
N PRO A 158 3.06 -1.36 18.27
CA PRO A 158 2.71 -0.05 18.81
C PRO A 158 3.32 0.08 20.21
N SER A 159 4.27 1.01 20.37
CA SER A 159 5.13 1.13 21.55
C SER A 159 4.72 2.33 22.39
N PRO A 160 3.86 2.13 23.42
CA PRO A 160 3.49 3.19 24.33
C PRO A 160 4.72 3.62 25.14
N ALA A 161 4.87 4.94 25.29
CA ALA A 161 5.94 5.53 26.09
C ALA A 161 5.45 6.69 26.96
N ASN A 162 4.38 7.40 26.54
CA ASN A 162 3.78 8.53 27.25
C ASN A 162 2.31 8.73 26.82
N GLY A 163 1.56 7.64 26.73
CA GLY A 163 0.18 7.66 26.26
C GLY A 163 -0.16 6.50 25.33
N ALA A 164 -1.45 6.41 25.01
CA ALA A 164 -1.98 5.39 24.14
C ALA A 164 -1.45 5.52 22.71
N ILE A 165 -0.88 4.44 22.17
CA ILE A 165 -0.46 4.36 20.76
C ILE A 165 -1.36 3.38 20.02
N VAL A 166 -1.90 3.82 18.88
CA VAL A 166 -2.83 3.05 18.06
C VAL A 166 -2.27 2.84 16.66
N LEU A 167 -2.25 1.59 16.23
CA LEU A 167 -2.15 1.21 14.82
C LEU A 167 -3.57 0.99 14.28
N THR A 168 -4.05 1.87 13.41
CA THR A 168 -5.35 1.72 12.74
C THR A 168 -5.15 1.17 11.33
N ILE A 169 -5.91 0.15 10.97
CA ILE A 169 -5.97 -0.40 9.62
C ILE A 169 -7.42 -0.31 9.15
N SER A 170 -7.73 0.70 8.33
CA SER A 170 -9.10 1.08 7.97
C SER A 170 -9.52 0.71 6.56
N GLY A 171 -8.58 0.21 5.76
CA GLY A 171 -8.79 -0.15 4.36
C GLY A 171 -8.88 -1.65 4.12
N ALA A 172 -8.03 -2.14 3.21
CA ALA A 172 -8.04 -3.55 2.79
C ALA A 172 -7.57 -4.52 3.88
N GLY A 173 -6.82 -4.07 4.89
CA GLY A 173 -6.31 -4.94 5.97
C GLY A 173 -4.87 -5.39 5.78
N ILE A 174 -4.57 -6.60 6.22
CA ILE A 174 -3.23 -7.19 6.18
C ILE A 174 -3.18 -8.25 5.07
N THR A 175 -2.20 -8.14 4.17
CA THR A 175 -1.90 -9.15 3.15
C THR A 175 -0.51 -9.70 3.38
N ASN A 176 -0.40 -11.02 3.59
CA ASN A 176 0.87 -11.67 3.82
C ASN A 176 1.19 -12.67 2.69
N ASP A 177 1.94 -12.22 1.70
CA ASP A 177 2.42 -13.05 0.60
C ASP A 177 3.82 -13.62 0.86
N SER A 178 4.40 -13.36 2.04
CA SER A 178 5.80 -13.69 2.34
C SER A 178 6.11 -15.19 2.42
N GLY A 179 5.09 -16.01 2.69
CA GLY A 179 5.23 -17.45 2.92
C GLY A 179 5.69 -17.83 4.34
N ILE A 180 5.86 -16.84 5.22
CA ILE A 180 6.18 -17.03 6.65
C ILE A 180 5.25 -16.21 7.53
N THR A 181 5.15 -16.58 8.80
CA THR A 181 4.25 -15.91 9.73
C THR A 181 4.74 -14.52 10.11
N GLN A 182 3.85 -13.53 10.03
CA GLN A 182 4.10 -12.16 10.46
C GLN A 182 3.42 -11.93 11.81
N ASN A 183 4.03 -11.14 12.69
CA ASN A 183 3.53 -10.96 14.04
C ASN A 183 3.28 -9.48 14.35
N PHE A 184 2.13 -9.20 14.95
CA PHE A 184 1.82 -7.89 15.52
C PHE A 184 1.59 -8.05 17.00
N VAL A 185 2.21 -7.18 17.80
CA VAL A 185 2.19 -7.29 19.25
C VAL A 185 1.72 -5.99 19.86
N THR A 186 0.73 -6.07 20.75
CA THR A 186 0.36 -4.99 21.66
C THR A 186 0.67 -5.38 23.09
N TYR A 187 1.03 -4.39 23.89
CA TYR A 187 1.23 -4.50 25.34
C TYR A 187 0.76 -3.21 26.04
N GLY A 188 0.84 -3.17 27.37
CA GLY A 188 0.67 -1.94 28.13
C GLY A 188 1.76 -1.78 29.18
N ASP A 189 1.96 -0.54 29.62
CA ASP A 189 2.85 -0.18 30.72
C ASP A 189 2.03 0.33 31.92
N GLU A 190 2.66 0.97 32.90
CA GLU A 190 1.99 1.45 34.12
C GLU A 190 0.88 2.47 33.83
N ASP A 191 1.05 3.30 32.81
CA ASP A 191 0.17 4.45 32.55
C ASP A 191 -0.48 4.43 31.16
N SER A 192 -0.05 3.52 30.29
CA SER A 192 -0.36 3.54 28.86
C SER A 192 -0.71 2.16 28.30
N SER A 193 -1.54 2.16 27.27
CA SER A 193 -1.97 0.96 26.54
C SER A 193 -1.58 1.08 25.08
N SER A 194 -1.53 -0.04 24.38
CA SER A 194 -1.29 -0.06 22.94
C SER A 194 -2.35 -0.86 22.22
N PHE A 195 -2.65 -0.42 21.01
CA PHE A 195 -3.87 -0.78 20.32
C PHE A 195 -3.55 -1.15 18.88
N ILE A 196 -4.16 -2.23 18.41
CA ILE A 196 -4.36 -2.49 16.99
C ILE A 196 -5.86 -2.43 16.74
N SER A 197 -6.26 -1.59 15.79
CA SER A 197 -7.68 -1.40 15.45
C SER A 197 -7.87 -1.66 13.97
N LEU A 198 -8.63 -2.71 13.64
CA LEU A 198 -9.14 -2.94 12.31
C LEU A 198 -10.53 -2.31 12.22
N THR A 199 -10.79 -1.54 11.16
CA THR A 199 -12.08 -0.87 10.93
C THR A 199 -12.55 -1.00 9.47
N GLY A 200 -13.78 -0.57 9.20
CA GLY A 200 -14.41 -0.66 7.89
C GLY A 200 -14.67 -2.11 7.48
N SER A 201 -13.89 -2.59 6.52
CA SER A 201 -13.98 -3.96 5.97
C SER A 201 -12.63 -4.68 5.98
N ALA A 202 -11.66 -4.17 6.74
CA ALA A 202 -10.32 -4.74 6.85
C ALA A 202 -10.34 -6.20 7.37
N THR A 203 -9.40 -7.00 6.86
CA THR A 203 -9.12 -8.35 7.36
C THR A 203 -7.74 -8.43 8.01
N ALA A 204 -7.58 -9.24 9.05
CA ALA A 204 -6.25 -9.56 9.60
C ALA A 204 -5.43 -10.50 8.69
N GLY A 205 -6.05 -11.04 7.63
CA GLY A 205 -5.39 -11.85 6.61
C GLY A 205 -4.99 -13.24 7.10
N SER A 206 -4.32 -13.99 6.23
CA SER A 206 -3.75 -15.30 6.55
C SER A 206 -2.26 -15.20 6.89
N GLY A 207 -1.72 -16.18 7.61
CA GLY A 207 -0.31 -16.17 7.99
C GLY A 207 0.09 -15.03 8.92
N THR A 208 -0.87 -14.41 9.61
CA THR A 208 -0.65 -13.33 10.58
C THR A 208 -0.96 -13.82 11.99
N ILE A 209 -0.15 -13.41 12.96
CA ILE A 209 -0.46 -13.52 14.39
C ILE A 209 -0.67 -12.12 14.95
N LEU A 210 -1.79 -11.91 15.63
CA LEU A 210 -2.04 -10.70 16.42
C LEU A 210 -2.01 -11.09 17.91
N THR A 211 -1.04 -10.59 18.66
CA THR A 211 -0.88 -10.90 20.09
C THR A 211 -1.16 -9.66 20.93
N CYS A 212 -2.09 -9.74 21.87
CA CYS A 212 -2.29 -8.71 22.90
C CYS A 212 -1.85 -9.22 24.28
N ASN A 213 -0.79 -8.63 24.80
CA ASN A 213 -0.24 -8.94 26.12
C ASN A 213 -0.89 -8.08 27.20
N GLY A 214 -1.03 -8.63 28.40
CA GLY A 214 -1.33 -7.83 29.58
C GLY A 214 -0.22 -6.83 29.89
N GLY A 215 -0.49 -5.90 30.80
CA GLY A 215 0.51 -5.02 31.38
C GLY A 215 0.59 -5.19 32.90
N PRO A 216 1.33 -4.31 33.60
CA PRO A 216 1.49 -4.38 35.06
C PRO A 216 0.16 -4.32 35.81
N ALA A 217 0.16 -4.74 37.09
CA ALA A 217 -1.05 -4.71 37.92
C ALA A 217 -1.62 -3.29 38.02
N GLY A 218 -2.87 -3.10 37.56
CA GLY A 218 -3.53 -1.79 37.58
C GLY A 218 -3.07 -0.83 36.48
N GLY A 219 -2.12 -1.23 35.63
CA GLY A 219 -1.67 -0.45 34.48
C GLY A 219 -2.48 -0.73 33.20
N GLY A 220 -1.98 -0.18 32.10
CA GLY A 220 -2.52 -0.42 30.77
C GLY A 220 -2.32 -1.85 30.27
N ARG A 221 -2.90 -2.17 29.11
CA ARG A 221 -2.80 -3.50 28.49
C ARG A 221 -2.70 -3.37 26.97
N GLY A 222 -2.21 -4.41 26.33
CA GLY A 222 -2.34 -4.57 24.89
C GLY A 222 -3.79 -4.90 24.53
N GLN A 223 -4.29 -4.28 23.47
CA GLN A 223 -5.66 -4.46 23.02
C GLN A 223 -5.72 -4.61 21.50
N ILE A 224 -6.62 -5.45 21.02
CA ILE A 224 -6.93 -5.65 19.60
C ILE A 224 -8.43 -5.44 19.41
N TYR A 225 -8.79 -4.62 18.43
CA TYR A 225 -10.15 -4.24 18.11
C TYR A 225 -10.48 -4.62 16.67
N PHE A 226 -11.58 -5.34 16.50
CA PHE A 226 -12.27 -5.54 15.24
C PHE A 226 -13.59 -4.76 15.31
N ASN A 227 -13.74 -3.75 14.45
CA ASN A 227 -14.91 -2.86 14.42
C ASN A 227 -15.64 -2.97 13.08
N ASP A 228 -16.83 -2.39 12.97
CA ASP A 228 -17.62 -2.34 11.75
C ASP A 228 -17.86 -3.75 11.16
N THR A 229 -17.48 -3.98 9.89
CA THR A 229 -17.66 -5.27 9.18
C THR A 229 -16.35 -6.06 9.02
N THR A 230 -15.38 -5.83 9.91
CA THR A 230 -14.04 -6.44 9.84
C THR A 230 -14.04 -7.92 10.20
N ASN A 231 -12.97 -8.63 9.83
CA ASN A 231 -12.80 -10.01 10.24
C ASN A 231 -11.35 -10.41 10.52
N ALA A 232 -11.16 -11.46 11.32
CA ALA A 232 -9.82 -12.01 11.58
C ALA A 232 -9.25 -12.85 10.42
N GLY A 233 -9.99 -13.05 9.32
CA GLY A 233 -9.54 -13.89 8.19
C GLY A 233 -9.17 -15.30 8.66
N ASP A 234 -7.96 -15.74 8.31
CA ASP A 234 -7.35 -16.98 8.80
C ASP A 234 -6.26 -16.70 9.86
N ALA A 235 -6.23 -15.50 10.43
CA ALA A 235 -5.21 -15.10 11.39
C ALA A 235 -5.36 -15.88 12.71
N THR A 236 -4.25 -15.97 13.45
CA THR A 236 -4.30 -16.39 14.85
C THR A 236 -4.28 -15.16 15.75
N VAL A 237 -5.30 -14.99 16.58
CA VAL A 237 -5.42 -13.87 17.52
C VAL A 237 -5.24 -14.40 18.94
N VAL A 238 -4.22 -13.92 19.65
CA VAL A 238 -3.81 -14.41 20.97
C VAL A 238 -3.95 -13.32 22.02
N SER A 239 -4.69 -13.60 23.09
CA SER A 239 -4.67 -12.80 24.31
C SER A 239 -3.81 -13.49 25.36
N ASN A 240 -2.75 -12.81 25.82
CA ASN A 240 -1.92 -13.19 26.97
C ASN A 240 -2.18 -12.23 28.13
N GLY A 241 -3.44 -12.13 28.56
CA GLY A 241 -3.87 -11.12 29.54
C GLY A 241 -4.19 -9.75 28.96
N GLY A 242 -4.05 -9.56 27.64
CA GLY A 242 -4.62 -8.42 26.90
C GLY A 242 -6.09 -8.65 26.55
N TYR A 243 -6.69 -7.72 25.81
CA TYR A 243 -8.09 -7.83 25.40
C TYR A 243 -8.26 -7.90 23.87
N ILE A 244 -9.24 -8.69 23.45
CA ILE A 244 -9.67 -8.81 22.05
C ILE A 244 -11.15 -8.44 22.05
N PHE A 245 -11.52 -7.48 21.21
CA PHE A 245 -12.90 -7.02 21.07
C PHE A 245 -13.36 -7.20 19.63
N PHE A 246 -14.58 -7.72 19.48
CA PHE A 246 -15.35 -7.70 18.24
C PHE A 246 -16.57 -6.83 18.49
N TYR A 247 -16.69 -5.74 17.74
CA TYR A 247 -17.81 -4.81 17.77
C TYR A 247 -18.59 -4.84 16.46
N ASP A 248 -19.83 -4.37 16.50
CA ASP A 248 -20.75 -4.32 15.36
C ASP A 248 -20.90 -5.68 14.65
N ASP A 249 -20.75 -5.72 13.33
CA ASP A 249 -20.89 -6.92 12.50
C ASP A 249 -19.55 -7.64 12.26
N SER A 250 -18.53 -7.37 13.07
CA SER A 250 -17.22 -8.00 12.95
C SER A 250 -17.22 -9.47 13.39
N SER A 251 -16.27 -10.26 12.89
CA SER A 251 -16.21 -11.70 13.20
C SER A 251 -14.80 -12.27 13.26
N ALA A 252 -14.65 -13.39 13.96
CA ALA A 252 -13.42 -14.18 13.92
C ALA A 252 -13.18 -14.87 12.55
N ALA A 253 -14.20 -14.93 11.67
CA ALA A 253 -14.15 -15.73 10.44
C ALA A 253 -13.60 -17.15 10.70
N ASP A 254 -12.64 -17.60 9.89
CA ASP A 254 -11.93 -18.89 10.04
C ASP A 254 -10.68 -18.76 10.95
N GLY A 255 -10.50 -17.61 11.58
CA GLY A 255 -9.38 -17.28 12.45
C GLY A 255 -9.39 -18.07 13.75
N THR A 256 -8.19 -18.36 14.26
CA THR A 256 -8.02 -19.07 15.53
C THR A 256 -7.88 -18.06 16.67
N ILE A 257 -8.80 -18.10 17.63
CA ILE A 257 -8.75 -17.24 18.82
C ILE A 257 -8.23 -18.03 20.02
N ILE A 258 -7.13 -17.56 20.62
CA ILE A 258 -6.49 -18.17 21.80
C ILE A 258 -6.56 -17.18 22.96
N ALA A 259 -7.23 -17.57 24.04
CA ALA A 259 -7.29 -16.78 25.26
C ALA A 259 -6.48 -17.47 26.36
N ASN A 260 -5.26 -16.98 26.60
CA ASN A 260 -4.40 -17.45 27.67
C ASN A 260 -4.64 -16.64 28.94
N ARG A 261 -4.78 -17.35 30.07
CA ARG A 261 -4.71 -16.71 31.38
C ARG A 261 -3.28 -16.25 31.66
N GLU A 262 -3.14 -15.02 32.13
CA GLU A 262 -1.88 -14.52 32.68
C GLU A 262 -1.60 -15.28 33.98
N TRP A 263 -0.71 -16.27 33.95
CA TRP A 263 -0.28 -16.96 35.15
C TRP A 263 0.72 -16.08 35.91
N ARG A 264 0.22 -15.35 36.91
CA ARG A 264 1.09 -14.67 37.88
C ARG A 264 1.38 -15.59 39.06
N VAL A 265 2.59 -16.14 39.11
CA VAL A 265 3.10 -16.77 40.34
C VAL A 265 3.37 -15.63 41.33
N HIS A 266 2.57 -15.54 42.39
CA HIS A 266 2.81 -14.64 43.53
C HIS A 266 3.62 -15.37 44.59
#